data_AF-A0AAE1Y151-F1
#
_entry.id   AF-A0AAE1Y151-F1
#
_cell.length_a   1.000
_cell.length_b   1.000
_cell.length_c   1.000
_cell.angle_alpha   90.00
_cell.angle_beta   90.00
_cell.angle_gamma   90.00
#
_symmetry.space_group_name_H-M   'P 1'
#
loop_
_entity.id
_entity.type
_entity.pdbx_description
1 polymer ?
#
loop_
_entity_poly.entity_id
_entity_poly.type
_entity_poly.pdbx_seq_one_letter_code
_entity_poly.pdbx_strand_id
1 'polypeptide(L)'
;MDPKLAKLGSSLPVPVVQQLAKEKLARVPPRYVRPDQHQQRILSTLNFSFPQIPVIDMYPSDSSHTLIEEKNKFRQKEGDIEGYGRAFVVFEEQKLDWADLFYVLTSPTYLTKLHLIPQLLPTFRDAIEIYASELKILAMKILKLMAKALDMKAEEMETLFAEGMQSMRMNYYPPCPQPELITGLYPHSDTVRLTILLRQ
;
A
#
# COMPACT_ATOMS: atom_id res chain seq x y z
N MET A 1 -7.57 7.86 29.21
CA MET A 1 -7.12 7.56 27.82
C MET A 1 -8.03 8.32 26.88
N ASP A 2 -7.49 9.03 25.89
CA ASP A 2 -8.29 9.74 24.89
C ASP A 2 -9.07 8.70 24.05
N PRO A 3 -10.41 8.75 23.98
CA PRO A 3 -11.20 7.84 23.13
C PRO A 3 -10.81 7.89 21.64
N LYS A 4 -10.08 8.94 21.21
CA LYS A 4 -9.53 9.05 19.84
C LYS A 4 -8.29 8.19 19.60
N LEU A 5 -7.60 7.73 20.65
CA LEU A 5 -6.39 6.90 20.53
C LEU A 5 -6.69 5.39 20.43
N ALA A 6 -7.94 4.97 20.66
CA ALA A 6 -8.33 3.56 20.77
C ALA A 6 -8.56 2.83 19.42
N LYS A 7 -8.27 3.47 18.28
CA LYS A 7 -8.51 2.91 16.92
C LYS A 7 -7.23 2.60 16.13
N LEU A 8 -6.14 2.24 16.80
CA LEU A 8 -4.93 1.79 16.12
C LEU A 8 -5.15 0.37 15.57
N GLY A 9 -5.73 0.27 14.38
CA GLY A 9 -6.05 -1.00 13.72
C GLY A 9 -7.40 -1.04 12.99
N SER A 10 -8.16 0.06 12.97
CA SER A 10 -9.43 0.16 12.24
C SER A 10 -9.49 1.39 11.35
N SER A 11 -10.30 1.33 10.31
CA SER A 11 -10.50 2.44 9.37
C SER A 11 -11.98 2.64 9.08
N LEU A 12 -12.42 3.90 9.04
CA LEU A 12 -13.76 4.27 8.60
C LEU A 12 -13.89 4.02 7.09
N PRO A 13 -15.05 3.52 6.62
CA PRO A 13 -15.29 3.34 5.21
C PRO A 13 -15.30 4.70 4.49
N VAL A 14 -14.62 4.75 3.35
CA VAL A 14 -14.56 5.93 2.48
C VAL A 14 -14.90 5.58 1.03
N PRO A 15 -15.28 6.56 0.20
CA PRO A 15 -15.49 6.34 -1.22
C PRO A 15 -14.21 5.87 -1.93
N VAL A 16 -14.40 5.01 -2.94
CA VAL A 16 -13.35 4.54 -3.85
C VAL A 16 -13.03 5.65 -4.85
N VAL A 17 -11.77 6.09 -4.92
CA VAL A 17 -11.36 7.19 -5.80
C VAL A 17 -11.44 6.80 -7.26
N GLN A 18 -11.17 5.54 -7.60
CA GLN A 18 -11.33 5.03 -8.96
C GLN A 18 -12.77 5.20 -9.44
N GLN A 19 -13.77 5.13 -8.55
CA GLN A 19 -15.16 5.40 -8.89
C GLN A 19 -15.42 6.91 -9.04
N LEU A 20 -14.95 7.72 -8.09
CA LEU A 20 -15.05 9.19 -8.17
C LEU A 20 -14.43 9.74 -9.46
N ALA A 21 -13.30 9.20 -9.90
CA ALA A 21 -12.63 9.61 -11.13
C ALA A 21 -13.44 9.28 -12.39
N LYS A 22 -14.29 8.25 -12.36
CA LYS A 22 -15.18 7.89 -13.48
C LYS A 22 -16.38 8.83 -13.62
N GLU A 23 -16.80 9.49 -12.54
CA GLU A 23 -17.97 10.37 -12.51
C GLU A 23 -17.78 11.71 -13.26
N LYS A 24 -16.65 11.91 -13.96
CA LYS A 24 -16.30 13.14 -14.68
C LYS A 24 -16.52 14.40 -13.82
N LEU A 25 -16.05 14.35 -12.58
CA LEU A 25 -16.20 15.44 -11.61
C LEU A 25 -15.57 16.72 -12.15
N ALA A 26 -16.31 17.83 -12.10
CA ALA A 26 -15.79 19.16 -12.43
C ALA A 26 -14.85 19.70 -11.35
N ARG A 27 -15.02 19.25 -10.10
CA ARG A 27 -14.22 19.66 -8.94
C ARG A 27 -13.97 18.49 -8.01
N VAL A 28 -12.82 18.53 -7.36
CA VAL A 28 -12.43 17.56 -6.33
C VAL A 28 -13.25 17.80 -5.04
N PRO A 29 -13.76 16.76 -4.36
CA PRO A 29 -14.49 16.95 -3.11
C PRO A 29 -13.61 17.58 -2.01
N PRO A 30 -14.16 18.44 -1.13
CA PRO A 30 -13.37 19.21 -0.14
C PRO A 30 -12.50 18.37 0.79
N ARG A 31 -12.87 17.11 1.02
CA ARG A 31 -12.13 16.18 1.88
C ARG A 31 -10.78 15.78 1.29
N TYR A 32 -10.58 15.92 -0.02
CA TYR A 32 -9.32 15.63 -0.71
C TYR A 32 -8.47 16.88 -0.99
N VAL A 33 -9.08 18.07 -0.86
CA VAL A 33 -8.42 19.35 -1.14
C VAL A 33 -7.46 19.72 -0.02
N ARG A 34 -6.20 19.98 -0.37
CA ARG A 34 -5.09 20.41 0.51
C ARG A 34 -4.41 21.65 -0.08
N PRO A 35 -4.92 22.86 0.21
CA PRO A 35 -4.46 24.09 -0.42
C PRO A 35 -3.07 24.54 0.05
N ASP A 36 -2.64 24.12 1.23
CA ASP A 36 -1.39 24.58 1.87
C ASP A 36 -0.14 23.78 1.44
N GLN A 37 -0.27 22.85 0.49
CA GLN A 37 0.88 22.06 0.06
C GLN A 37 1.75 22.83 -0.93
N HIS A 38 2.83 23.41 -0.41
CA HIS A 38 3.97 23.81 -1.22
C HIS A 38 4.49 22.61 -2.01
N GLN A 39 4.55 22.78 -3.33
CA GLN A 39 5.03 21.81 -4.30
C GLN A 39 6.45 21.35 -3.92
N GLN A 40 6.57 20.15 -3.35
CA GLN A 40 7.87 19.57 -3.04
C GLN A 40 8.59 19.28 -4.37
N ARG A 41 9.76 19.90 -4.57
CA ARG A 41 10.63 19.64 -5.72
C ARG A 41 11.14 18.20 -5.65
N ILE A 42 10.96 17.43 -6.72
CA ILE A 42 11.65 16.16 -6.92
C ILE A 42 13.14 16.47 -7.09
N LEU A 43 13.99 16.02 -6.17
CA LEU A 43 15.38 16.51 -6.11
C LEU A 43 16.39 15.78 -7.00
N SER A 44 16.11 14.58 -7.52
CA SER A 44 16.88 13.94 -8.61
C SER A 44 16.43 12.49 -8.78
N THR A 45 16.43 11.99 -10.01
CA THR A 45 16.21 10.57 -10.31
C THR A 45 17.58 9.89 -10.45
N LEU A 46 17.87 8.88 -9.60
CA LEU A 46 19.05 8.03 -9.78
C LEU A 46 18.64 6.78 -10.56
N ASN A 47 19.25 6.57 -11.73
CA ASN A 47 19.01 5.38 -12.55
C ASN A 47 19.91 4.23 -12.08
N PHE A 48 19.31 3.19 -11.51
CA PHE A 48 19.98 1.95 -11.16
C PHE A 48 19.44 0.80 -12.01
N SER A 49 20.32 -0.09 -12.46
CA SER A 49 19.94 -1.34 -13.13
C SER A 49 19.80 -2.43 -12.06
N PHE A 50 18.58 -2.92 -11.87
CA PHE A 50 18.26 -4.04 -10.99
C PHE A 50 17.68 -5.20 -11.82
N PRO A 51 17.74 -6.45 -11.32
CA PRO A 51 17.00 -7.56 -11.93
C PRO A 51 15.52 -7.17 -12.06
N GLN A 52 14.89 -7.48 -13.19
CA GLN A 52 13.49 -7.16 -13.42
C GLN A 52 12.63 -7.95 -12.44
N ILE A 53 12.09 -7.26 -11.43
CA ILE A 53 11.17 -7.85 -10.48
C ILE A 53 9.85 -8.10 -11.24
N PRO A 54 9.24 -9.30 -11.15
CA PRO A 54 8.00 -9.59 -11.84
C PRO A 54 6.91 -8.59 -11.45
N VAL A 55 6.28 -8.01 -12.47
CA VAL A 55 5.11 -7.14 -12.34
C VAL A 55 3.89 -8.03 -12.21
N ILE A 56 3.16 -7.90 -11.12
CA ILE A 56 1.90 -8.61 -10.91
C ILE A 56 0.77 -7.69 -11.35
N ASP A 57 0.17 -8.01 -12.49
CA ASP A 57 -1.12 -7.42 -12.86
C ASP A 57 -2.21 -8.03 -11.99
N MET A 58 -2.75 -7.22 -11.06
CA MET A 58 -3.86 -7.63 -10.20
C MET A 58 -5.09 -8.05 -11.02
N TYR A 59 -5.30 -7.40 -12.17
CA TYR A 59 -6.29 -7.79 -13.16
C TYR A 59 -5.86 -7.32 -14.56
N PRO A 60 -6.04 -8.14 -15.62
CA PRO A 60 -5.73 -7.72 -16.97
C PRO A 60 -6.58 -6.51 -17.40
N SER A 61 -5.93 -5.58 -18.10
CA SER A 61 -6.38 -4.22 -18.49
C SER A 61 -7.67 -4.13 -19.33
N ASP A 62 -8.34 -5.26 -19.61
CA ASP A 62 -9.48 -5.34 -20.53
C ASP A 62 -10.84 -5.48 -19.80
N SER A 63 -10.89 -5.25 -18.49
CA SER A 63 -12.10 -5.45 -17.68
C SER A 63 -12.83 -4.14 -17.38
N SER A 64 -14.03 -4.05 -17.99
CA SER A 64 -15.01 -2.97 -17.89
C SER A 64 -15.63 -2.85 -16.48
N HIS A 65 -16.87 -2.38 -16.33
CA HIS A 65 -17.55 -2.11 -15.05
C HIS A 65 -17.45 -3.23 -14.00
N THR A 66 -17.19 -4.47 -14.42
CA THR A 66 -16.97 -5.67 -13.60
C THR A 66 -15.76 -5.58 -12.64
N LEU A 67 -14.73 -4.80 -12.96
CA LEU A 67 -13.48 -4.81 -12.18
C LEU A 67 -13.61 -4.19 -10.78
N ILE A 68 -14.39 -3.12 -10.65
CA ILE A 68 -14.62 -2.45 -9.37
C ILE A 68 -15.52 -3.31 -8.49
N GLU A 69 -16.51 -3.99 -9.08
CA GLU A 69 -17.38 -4.93 -8.37
C GLU A 69 -16.60 -6.12 -7.81
N GLU A 70 -15.67 -6.67 -8.59
CA GLU A 70 -14.75 -7.71 -8.11
C GLU A 70 -13.84 -7.21 -6.98
N LYS A 71 -13.25 -6.02 -7.10
CA LYS A 71 -12.44 -5.41 -6.02
C LYS A 71 -13.26 -5.14 -4.76
N ASN A 72 -14.52 -4.76 -4.90
CA ASN A 72 -15.43 -4.49 -3.79
C ASN A 72 -15.74 -5.76 -2.96
N LYS A 73 -15.56 -6.97 -3.51
CA LYS A 73 -15.66 -8.21 -2.72
C LYS A 73 -14.60 -8.27 -1.62
N PHE A 74 -13.45 -7.64 -1.85
CA PHE A 74 -12.34 -7.55 -0.91
C PHE A 74 -12.38 -6.28 -0.07
N ARG A 75 -13.51 -5.57 0.00
CA ARG A 75 -13.58 -4.30 0.70
C ARG A 75 -13.25 -4.48 2.18
N GLN A 76 -12.40 -3.59 2.70
CA GLN A 76 -12.08 -3.53 4.13
C GLN A 76 -13.36 -3.44 4.96
N LYS A 77 -13.43 -4.27 6.00
CA LYS A 77 -14.51 -4.27 6.99
C LYS A 77 -14.18 -3.30 8.12
N GLU A 78 -15.19 -2.83 8.84
CA GLU A 78 -14.95 -2.03 10.04
C GLU A 78 -14.10 -2.82 11.03
N GLY A 79 -13.03 -2.22 11.55
CA GLY A 79 -12.07 -2.94 12.39
C GLY A 79 -10.94 -3.64 11.63
N ASP A 80 -10.93 -3.59 10.29
CA ASP A 80 -9.94 -4.27 9.45
C ASP A 80 -9.16 -3.28 8.57
N ILE A 81 -7.88 -3.56 8.36
CA ILE A 81 -6.98 -2.82 7.48
C ILE A 81 -6.59 -3.63 6.23
N GLU A 82 -6.88 -4.92 6.17
CA GLU A 82 -6.60 -5.77 5.01
C GLU A 82 -7.72 -5.74 3.98
N GLY A 83 -7.34 -5.83 2.71
CA GLY A 83 -8.21 -5.77 1.55
C GLY A 83 -8.20 -4.42 0.84
N TYR A 84 -9.19 -4.26 -0.04
CA TYR A 84 -9.40 -3.09 -0.87
C TYR A 84 -10.10 -1.99 -0.06
N GLY A 85 -9.50 -0.80 -0.01
CA GLY A 85 -10.08 0.31 0.73
C GLY A 85 -9.02 1.33 1.10
N ARG A 86 -9.11 1.85 2.32
CA ARG A 86 -8.12 2.77 2.88
C ARG A 86 -7.82 2.40 4.29
N ALA A 87 -6.54 2.26 4.59
CA ALA A 87 -6.09 2.14 5.96
C ALA A 87 -6.06 3.51 6.65
N PHE A 88 -6.25 3.52 7.97
CA PHE A 88 -6.00 4.67 8.86
C PHE A 88 -6.91 5.90 8.66
N VAL A 89 -8.19 5.71 8.31
CA VAL A 89 -9.20 6.77 8.38
C VAL A 89 -9.84 6.75 9.77
N VAL A 90 -9.47 7.70 10.62
CA VAL A 90 -9.79 7.68 12.06
C VAL A 90 -11.02 8.54 12.39
N PHE A 91 -11.30 9.58 11.60
CA PHE A 91 -12.45 10.50 11.79
C PHE A 91 -13.01 11.06 10.47
N GLU A 92 -14.22 11.65 10.51
CA GLU A 92 -14.99 12.05 9.33
C GLU A 92 -14.38 13.24 8.57
N GLU A 93 -13.83 14.22 9.27
CA GLU A 93 -13.25 15.43 8.68
C GLU A 93 -11.80 15.23 8.20
N GLN A 94 -11.25 14.02 8.39
CA GLN A 94 -9.88 13.70 8.02
C GLN A 94 -9.67 13.94 6.53
N LYS A 95 -8.60 14.69 6.20
CA LYS A 95 -8.19 14.91 4.82
C LYS A 95 -7.70 13.60 4.20
N LEU A 96 -8.20 13.34 3.01
CA LEU A 96 -8.08 12.08 2.31
C LEU A 96 -7.09 12.19 1.15
N ASP A 97 -6.27 11.16 0.99
CA ASP A 97 -5.37 11.00 -0.16
C ASP A 97 -6.16 10.76 -1.45
N TRP A 98 -5.62 11.03 -2.64
CA TRP A 98 -6.25 10.72 -3.94
C TRP A 98 -5.71 9.38 -4.48
N ALA A 99 -5.99 8.31 -3.75
CA ALA A 99 -5.57 6.95 -4.10
C ALA A 99 -6.54 5.90 -3.56
N ASP A 100 -6.55 4.74 -4.19
CA ASP A 100 -7.10 3.51 -3.63
C ASP A 100 -5.98 2.57 -3.20
N LEU A 101 -6.22 1.79 -2.16
CA LEU A 101 -5.25 0.88 -1.58
C LEU A 101 -5.81 -0.54 -1.57
N PHE A 102 -4.98 -1.52 -1.94
CA PHE A 102 -5.15 -2.90 -1.52
C PHE A 102 -3.99 -3.26 -0.57
N TYR A 103 -4.33 -3.62 0.66
CA TYR A 103 -3.36 -3.97 1.70
C TYR A 103 -3.50 -5.44 2.07
N VAL A 104 -2.39 -6.17 2.13
CA VAL A 104 -2.40 -7.59 2.52
C VAL A 104 -1.19 -7.89 3.37
N LEU A 105 -1.40 -8.61 4.47
CA LEU A 105 -0.31 -9.18 5.23
C LEU A 105 0.16 -10.46 4.53
N THR A 106 1.47 -10.59 4.30
CA THR A 106 2.06 -11.76 3.60
C THR A 106 2.91 -12.63 4.51
N SER A 107 3.36 -12.10 5.65
CA SER A 107 4.12 -12.86 6.64
C SER A 107 3.98 -12.26 8.03
N PRO A 108 3.95 -13.08 9.10
CA PRO A 108 3.97 -14.55 9.09
C PRO A 108 2.61 -15.16 8.70
N THR A 109 2.62 -16.37 8.11
CA THR A 109 1.44 -17.03 7.54
C THR A 109 0.30 -17.22 8.56
N TYR A 110 0.61 -17.41 9.84
CA TYR A 110 -0.41 -17.54 10.89
C TYR A 110 -1.18 -16.25 11.19
N LEU A 111 -0.65 -15.07 10.81
CA LEU A 111 -1.37 -13.80 10.88
C LEU A 111 -2.08 -13.45 9.57
N THR A 112 -1.71 -14.11 8.46
CA THR A 112 -2.38 -13.86 7.17
C THR A 112 -3.83 -14.27 7.26
N LYS A 113 -4.73 -13.38 6.84
CA LYS A 113 -6.15 -13.61 7.01
C LYS A 113 -6.66 -14.67 6.02
N LEU A 114 -7.08 -15.80 6.60
CA LEU A 114 -7.70 -16.94 5.92
C LEU A 114 -8.91 -16.60 5.05
N HIS A 115 -9.54 -15.43 5.23
CA HIS A 115 -10.68 -15.05 4.43
C HIS A 115 -10.29 -14.30 3.15
N LEU A 116 -9.13 -13.64 3.09
CA LEU A 116 -8.82 -12.74 1.99
C LEU A 116 -8.05 -13.45 0.87
N ILE A 117 -6.96 -14.10 1.22
CA ILE A 117 -6.07 -14.78 0.27
C ILE A 117 -6.79 -15.91 -0.51
N PRO A 118 -7.62 -16.78 0.10
CA PRO A 118 -8.32 -17.83 -0.65
C PRO A 118 -9.40 -17.33 -1.60
N GLN A 119 -9.87 -16.09 -1.44
CA GLN A 119 -10.87 -15.48 -2.33
C GLN A 119 -10.22 -14.81 -3.55
N LEU A 120 -8.90 -14.59 -3.53
CA LEU A 120 -8.18 -14.04 -4.68
C LEU A 120 -8.15 -15.04 -5.84
N LEU A 121 -8.06 -14.52 -7.06
CA LEU A 121 -7.80 -15.34 -8.23
C LEU A 121 -6.53 -16.18 -8.00
N PRO A 122 -6.53 -17.49 -8.29
CA PRO A 122 -5.38 -18.36 -8.01
C PRO A 122 -4.07 -17.81 -8.58
N THR A 123 -4.10 -17.31 -9.82
CA THR A 123 -2.93 -16.69 -10.46
C THR A 123 -2.40 -15.47 -9.69
N PHE A 124 -3.28 -14.65 -9.14
CA PHE A 124 -2.90 -13.46 -8.37
C PHE A 124 -2.37 -13.83 -6.99
N ARG A 125 -3.00 -14.80 -6.31
CA ARG A 125 -2.50 -15.35 -5.04
C ARG A 125 -1.09 -15.91 -5.21
N ASP A 126 -0.91 -16.81 -6.17
CA ASP A 126 0.37 -17.49 -6.38
C ASP A 126 1.47 -16.47 -6.73
N ALA A 127 1.11 -15.42 -7.50
CA ALA A 127 2.02 -14.32 -7.78
C ALA A 127 2.40 -13.52 -6.52
N ILE A 128 1.44 -13.17 -5.65
CA ILE A 128 1.72 -12.50 -4.36
C ILE A 128 2.67 -13.35 -3.51
N GLU A 129 2.43 -14.65 -3.40
CA GLU A 129 3.24 -15.55 -2.58
C GLU A 129 4.69 -15.63 -3.10
N ILE A 130 4.87 -15.79 -4.41
CA ILE A 130 6.20 -15.80 -5.05
C ILE A 130 6.89 -14.44 -4.86
N TYR A 131 6.19 -13.34 -5.11
CA TYR A 131 6.77 -12.01 -4.97
C TYR A 131 7.11 -11.67 -3.51
N ALA A 132 6.29 -12.11 -2.54
CA ALA A 132 6.54 -11.95 -1.12
C ALA A 132 7.83 -12.65 -0.69
N SER A 133 8.03 -13.89 -1.14
CA SER A 133 9.19 -14.70 -0.79
C SER A 133 10.47 -14.13 -1.40
N GLU A 134 10.44 -13.74 -2.68
CA GLU A 134 11.58 -13.10 -3.35
C GLU A 134 11.95 -11.76 -2.70
N LEU A 135 10.95 -10.93 -2.33
CA LEU A 135 11.20 -9.69 -1.61
C LEU A 135 11.76 -9.93 -0.21
N LYS A 136 11.36 -11.00 0.50
CA LYS A 136 11.93 -11.34 1.80
C LYS A 136 13.41 -11.70 1.67
N ILE A 137 13.77 -12.50 0.65
CA ILE A 137 15.17 -12.85 0.36
C ILE A 137 15.98 -11.60 0.03
N LEU A 138 15.45 -10.71 -0.83
CA LEU A 138 16.10 -9.46 -1.19
C LEU A 138 16.28 -8.52 0.01
N ALA A 139 15.24 -8.35 0.82
CA ALA A 139 15.27 -7.53 2.03
C ALA A 139 16.38 -8.02 3.00
N MET A 140 16.47 -9.33 3.24
CA MET A 140 17.52 -9.88 4.09
C MET A 140 18.93 -9.66 3.53
N LYS A 141 19.12 -9.75 2.20
CA LYS A 141 20.40 -9.40 1.58
C LYS A 141 20.78 -7.94 1.82
N ILE A 142 19.84 -7.02 1.64
CA ILE A 142 20.05 -5.58 1.88
C ILE A 142 20.39 -5.33 3.36
N LEU A 143 19.63 -5.90 4.29
CA LEU A 143 19.84 -5.72 5.73
C LEU A 143 21.20 -6.25 6.18
N LYS A 144 21.67 -7.38 5.65
CA LYS A 144 23.03 -7.88 5.91
C LYS A 144 24.13 -6.96 5.39
N LEU A 145 23.93 -6.35 4.21
CA LEU A 145 24.88 -5.36 3.68
C LEU A 145 24.91 -4.09 4.53
N MET A 146 23.75 -3.64 5.02
CA MET A 146 23.68 -2.52 5.97
C MET A 146 24.39 -2.87 7.29
N ALA A 147 24.23 -4.10 7.80
CA ALA A 147 24.96 -4.57 8.99
C ALA A 147 26.47 -4.41 8.79
N LYS A 148 26.99 -4.93 7.68
CA LYS A 148 28.41 -4.83 7.33
C LYS A 148 28.89 -3.39 7.22
N ALA A 149 28.09 -2.49 6.63
CA ALA A 149 28.44 -1.08 6.50
C ALA A 149 28.47 -0.35 7.85
N LEU A 150 27.72 -0.85 8.84
CA LEU A 150 27.66 -0.34 10.21
C LEU A 150 28.63 -1.07 11.16
N ASP A 151 29.51 -1.93 10.62
CA ASP A 151 30.42 -2.78 11.40
C ASP A 151 29.70 -3.71 12.41
N MET A 152 28.48 -4.12 12.07
CA MET A 152 27.66 -5.08 12.82
C MET A 152 27.78 -6.48 12.23
N LYS A 153 27.59 -7.49 13.07
CA LYS A 153 27.50 -8.89 12.64
C LYS A 153 26.23 -9.13 11.83
N ALA A 154 26.33 -9.88 10.74
CA ALA A 154 25.18 -10.16 9.87
C ALA A 154 24.11 -10.98 10.60
N GLU A 155 24.53 -11.85 11.51
CA GLU A 155 23.70 -12.72 12.35
C GLU A 155 22.80 -11.91 13.31
N GLU A 156 23.22 -10.71 13.71
CA GLU A 156 22.40 -9.81 14.53
C GLU A 156 21.20 -9.30 13.72
N MET A 157 21.40 -8.91 12.46
CA MET A 157 20.28 -8.51 11.59
C MET A 157 19.37 -9.69 11.25
N GLU A 158 19.91 -10.89 11.07
CA GLU A 158 19.07 -12.09 10.89
C GLU A 158 18.19 -12.33 12.11
N THR A 159 18.76 -12.28 13.31
CA THR A 159 18.02 -12.53 14.55
C THR A 159 16.93 -11.47 14.76
N LEU A 160 17.22 -10.20 14.48
CA LEU A 160 16.25 -9.11 14.63
C LEU A 160 15.07 -9.20 13.64
N PHE A 161 15.26 -9.83 12.47
CA PHE A 161 14.29 -9.78 11.37
C PHE A 161 13.80 -11.12 10.85
N ALA A 162 14.29 -12.26 11.35
CA ALA A 162 13.88 -13.60 10.91
C ALA A 162 12.36 -13.83 11.03
N GLU A 163 11.78 -13.36 12.13
CA GLU A 163 10.33 -13.44 12.43
C GLU A 163 9.60 -12.11 12.16
N GLY A 164 10.17 -11.25 11.33
CA GLY A 164 9.59 -9.96 10.98
C GLY A 164 8.24 -10.07 10.26
N MET A 165 7.36 -9.10 10.52
CA MET A 165 6.12 -8.92 9.78
C MET A 165 6.41 -8.38 8.37
N GLN A 166 5.74 -8.94 7.37
CA GLN A 166 5.79 -8.47 5.98
C GLN A 166 4.37 -8.21 5.47
N SER A 167 4.19 -7.06 4.83
CA SER A 167 2.93 -6.64 4.22
C SER A 167 3.18 -6.06 2.84
N MET A 168 2.19 -6.17 1.97
CA MET A 168 2.17 -5.48 0.68
C MET A 168 1.11 -4.39 0.66
N ARG A 169 1.52 -3.25 0.08
CA ARG A 169 0.69 -2.06 -0.11
C ARG A 169 0.62 -1.75 -1.60
N MET A 170 -0.48 -2.08 -2.25
CA MET A 170 -0.69 -1.81 -3.67
C MET A 170 -1.52 -0.52 -3.82
N ASN A 171 -0.87 0.54 -4.30
CA ASN A 171 -1.50 1.84 -4.45
C ASN A 171 -1.93 2.07 -5.90
N TYR A 172 -3.16 2.52 -6.10
CA TYR A 172 -3.67 2.98 -7.39
C TYR A 172 -4.01 4.46 -7.31
N TYR A 173 -3.49 5.26 -8.24
CA TYR A 173 -3.68 6.72 -8.29
C TYR A 173 -4.50 7.09 -9.54
N PRO A 174 -5.83 7.23 -9.43
CA PRO A 174 -6.67 7.59 -10.56
C PRO A 174 -6.37 9.01 -11.08
N PRO A 175 -6.66 9.32 -12.36
CA PRO A 175 -6.64 10.68 -12.87
C PRO A 175 -7.48 11.64 -12.00
N CYS A 176 -7.03 12.89 -11.89
CA CYS A 176 -7.67 13.92 -11.07
C CYS A 176 -7.93 15.19 -11.91
N PRO A 177 -9.11 15.83 -11.81
CA PRO A 177 -9.39 17.08 -12.52
C PRO A 177 -8.65 18.30 -11.95
N GLN A 178 -8.19 18.24 -10.70
CA GLN A 178 -7.47 19.32 -10.01
C GLN A 178 -6.24 18.77 -9.27
N PRO A 179 -5.23 18.24 -9.99
CA PRO A 179 -4.07 17.57 -9.40
C PRO A 179 -3.27 18.48 -8.45
N GLU A 180 -3.31 19.79 -8.66
CA GLU A 180 -2.66 20.81 -7.83
C GLU A 180 -3.29 20.97 -6.43
N LEU A 181 -4.50 20.45 -6.23
CA LEU A 181 -5.22 20.56 -4.96
C LEU A 181 -5.19 19.28 -4.14
N ILE A 182 -4.63 18.18 -4.64
CA ILE A 182 -4.65 16.87 -3.99
C ILE A 182 -3.25 16.34 -3.72
N THR A 183 -3.18 15.30 -2.89
CA THR A 183 -1.98 14.45 -2.78
C THR A 183 -2.38 13.01 -3.01
N GLY A 184 -1.67 12.30 -3.89
CA GLY A 184 -1.86 10.87 -4.06
C GLY A 184 -1.58 10.09 -2.78
N LEU A 185 -0.50 10.43 -2.08
CA LEU A 185 -0.14 9.88 -0.77
C LEU A 185 0.45 11.00 0.07
N TYR A 186 -0.12 11.26 1.25
CA TYR A 186 0.35 12.34 2.11
C TYR A 186 1.83 12.17 2.49
N PRO A 187 2.63 13.25 2.61
CA PRO A 187 4.00 13.17 3.08
C PRO A 187 4.09 12.44 4.42
N HIS A 188 4.93 11.41 4.47
CA HIS A 188 5.13 10.57 5.66
C HIS A 188 6.53 9.97 5.65
N SER A 189 6.90 9.38 6.78
CA SER A 189 8.01 8.44 6.89
C SER A 189 7.43 7.07 7.17
N ASP A 190 8.01 6.05 6.53
CA ASP A 190 7.61 4.68 6.77
C ASP A 190 7.94 4.29 8.21
N THR A 191 6.99 3.65 8.89
CA THR A 191 7.20 3.10 10.24
C THR A 191 7.82 1.70 10.19
N VAL A 192 7.97 1.13 9.00
CA VAL A 192 8.63 -0.16 8.78
C VAL A 192 10.13 0.02 8.63
N ARG A 193 10.88 -1.07 8.77
CA ARG A 193 12.35 -1.05 8.75
C ARG A 193 12.92 -0.86 7.34
N LEU A 194 12.31 -1.51 6.35
CA LEU A 194 12.73 -1.46 4.96
C LEU A 194 11.50 -1.56 4.07
N THR A 195 11.39 -0.63 3.12
CA THR A 195 10.38 -0.65 2.07
C THR A 195 11.06 -0.88 0.73
N ILE A 196 10.59 -1.87 -0.01
CA ILE A 196 11.00 -2.10 -1.40
C ILE A 196 9.83 -1.71 -2.29
N LEU A 197 10.01 -0.67 -3.10
CA LEU A 197 8.97 -0.11 -3.95
C LEU A 197 9.20 -0.50 -5.41
N LEU A 198 8.15 -1.00 -6.05
CA LEU A 198 8.07 -1.16 -7.50
C LEU A 198 7.08 -0.12 -8.06
N ARG A 199 7.50 0.64 -9.07
CA ARG A 199 6.64 1.57 -9.82
C ARG A 199 6.39 1.03 -11.22
N GLN A 200 5.13 1.03 -11.63
CA GLN A 200 4.68 0.71 -12.99
C GLN A 200 4.22 1.97 -13.70
#